data_AF-A0A7W7A829-F1
#
_entry.id   AF-A0A7W7A829-F1
#
_cell.length_a   1.000
_cell.length_b   1.000
_cell.length_c   1.000
_cell.angle_alpha   90.00
_cell.angle_beta   90.00
_cell.angle_gamma   90.00
#
_symmetry.space_group_name_H-M   'P 1'
#
loop_
_entity.id
_entity.type
_entity.pdbx_description
1 polymer ?
#
loop_
_entity_poly.entity_id
_entity_poly.type
_entity_poly.pdbx_seq_one_letter_code
_entity_poly.pdbx_strand_id
1 'polypeptide(L)'
;MSLSTATQPLSNAERQRRYRQRLKARASGAAVVAQAQLAVERAVQALWAYHERPSPTGLAWGEIDGCRTLDAYRSELERAPGNLLQACRAFLPDFSGLTPDEARAVAEVIALADVLRLAPPTRFEEAEAA
;
A
#
# COMPACT_ATOMS: atom_id res chain seq x y z
N MET A 1 -26.94 -44.37 -8.32
CA MET A 1 -27.31 -43.47 -9.44
C MET A 1 -26.43 -42.23 -9.33
N SER A 2 -25.34 -42.18 -10.09
CA SER A 2 -24.38 -41.07 -10.04
C SER A 2 -24.57 -40.19 -11.27
N LEU A 3 -25.05 -38.96 -11.08
CA LEU A 3 -25.13 -37.95 -12.14
C LEU A 3 -23.74 -37.31 -12.28
N SER A 4 -23.11 -37.56 -13.42
CA SER A 4 -21.88 -36.89 -13.85
C SER A 4 -22.19 -35.45 -14.21
N THR A 5 -21.70 -34.50 -13.43
CA THR A 5 -21.70 -33.07 -13.77
C THR A 5 -20.59 -32.80 -14.79
N ALA A 6 -20.88 -33.11 -16.05
CA ALA A 6 -20.03 -32.68 -17.16
C ALA A 6 -20.07 -31.14 -17.24
N THR A 7 -19.00 -30.48 -16.81
CA THR A 7 -18.79 -29.05 -17.08
C THR A 7 -18.56 -28.90 -18.58
N GLN A 8 -19.59 -28.48 -19.32
CA GLN A 8 -19.44 -28.23 -20.75
C GLN A 8 -18.36 -27.15 -20.99
N PRO A 9 -17.44 -27.38 -21.94
CA PRO A 9 -16.43 -26.38 -22.29
C PRO A 9 -17.12 -25.17 -22.93
N LEU A 10 -16.79 -23.97 -22.44
CA LEU A 10 -17.36 -22.71 -22.93
C LEU A 10 -17.13 -22.54 -24.44
N SER A 11 -18.15 -22.09 -25.15
CA SER A 11 -18.01 -21.65 -26.53
C SER A 11 -17.04 -20.47 -26.64
N ASN A 12 -16.50 -20.23 -27.83
CA ASN A 12 -15.62 -19.06 -28.07
C ASN A 12 -16.35 -17.74 -27.74
N ALA A 13 -17.63 -17.62 -28.13
CA ALA A 13 -18.45 -16.45 -27.84
C ALA A 13 -18.64 -16.20 -26.33
N GLU A 14 -18.87 -17.26 -25.54
CA GLU A 14 -18.98 -17.16 -24.09
C GLU A 14 -17.65 -16.83 -23.42
N ARG A 15 -16.54 -17.39 -23.91
CA ARG A 15 -15.19 -17.02 -23.46
C ARG A 15 -14.91 -15.55 -23.70
N GLN A 16 -15.20 -15.05 -24.90
CA GLN A 16 -15.03 -13.63 -25.24
C GLN A 16 -15.97 -12.72 -24.43
N ARG A 17 -17.21 -13.13 -24.17
CA ARG A 17 -18.15 -12.40 -23.30
C ARG A 17 -17.63 -12.33 -21.85
N ARG A 18 -17.22 -13.47 -21.27
CA ARG A 18 -16.64 -13.53 -19.92
C ARG A 18 -15.35 -12.73 -19.82
N TYR A 19 -14.48 -12.79 -20.83
CA TYR A 19 -13.27 -12.00 -20.88
C TYR A 19 -13.57 -10.49 -20.84
N ARG A 20 -14.48 -10.01 -21.70
CA ARG A 20 -14.90 -8.60 -21.70
C ARG A 20 -15.55 -8.18 -20.38
N GLN A 21 -16.34 -9.04 -19.76
CA GLN A 21 -16.92 -8.77 -18.43
C GLN A 21 -15.84 -8.66 -17.34
N ARG A 22 -14.86 -9.57 -17.32
CA ARG A 22 -13.73 -9.51 -16.37
C ARG A 22 -12.88 -8.27 -16.59
N LEU A 23 -12.63 -7.90 -17.84
CA LEU A 23 -11.90 -6.69 -18.18
C LEU A 23 -12.62 -5.43 -17.68
N LYS A 24 -13.93 -5.32 -17.93
CA LYS A 24 -14.75 -4.20 -17.43
C LYS A 24 -14.78 -4.15 -15.90
N ALA A 25 -14.92 -5.29 -15.24
CA ALA A 25 -14.91 -5.36 -13.78
C ALA A 25 -13.57 -4.89 -13.20
N ARG A 26 -12.45 -5.31 -13.80
CA ARG A 26 -11.10 -4.88 -13.39
C ARG A 26 -10.84 -3.40 -13.64
N ALA A 27 -11.40 -2.84 -14.71
CA ALA A 27 -11.30 -1.42 -15.03
C ALA A 27 -12.34 -0.54 -14.29
N SER A 28 -13.16 -1.12 -13.41
CA SER A 28 -14.16 -0.37 -12.67
C SER A 28 -13.53 0.48 -11.56
N GLY A 29 -14.11 1.64 -11.26
CA GLY A 29 -13.65 2.49 -10.16
C GLY A 29 -13.65 1.76 -8.80
N ALA A 30 -14.59 0.86 -8.56
CA ALA A 30 -14.62 0.03 -7.34
C ALA A 30 -13.40 -0.89 -7.23
N ALA A 31 -12.92 -1.45 -8.35
CA ALA A 31 -11.70 -2.24 -8.35
C ALA A 31 -10.46 -1.38 -8.04
N VAL A 32 -10.42 -0.14 -8.53
CA VAL A 32 -9.34 0.81 -8.21
C VAL A 32 -9.33 1.16 -6.72
N VAL A 33 -10.49 1.41 -6.12
CA VAL A 33 -10.59 1.67 -4.67
C VAL A 33 -10.12 0.47 -3.85
N ALA A 34 -10.54 -0.74 -4.22
CA ALA A 34 -10.10 -1.97 -3.54
C ALA A 34 -8.59 -2.18 -3.66
N GLN A 35 -8.00 -1.86 -4.82
CA GLN A 35 -6.55 -1.92 -5.01
C GLN A 35 -5.81 -0.89 -4.14
N ALA A 36 -6.32 0.34 -4.05
CA ALA A 36 -5.74 1.36 -3.18
C ALA A 36 -5.81 0.95 -1.70
N GLN A 37 -6.93 0.39 -1.24
CA GLN A 37 -7.07 -0.15 0.11
C GLN A 37 -6.05 -1.25 0.38
N LEU A 38 -5.87 -2.19 -0.56
CA LEU A 38 -4.89 -3.26 -0.42
C LEU A 38 -3.44 -2.74 -0.43
N ALA A 39 -3.15 -1.68 -1.19
CA ALA A 39 -1.84 -1.02 -1.16
C ALA A 39 -1.57 -0.37 0.21
N VAL A 40 -2.55 0.33 0.77
CA VAL A 40 -2.47 0.92 2.11
C VAL A 40 -2.22 -0.15 3.17
N GLU A 41 -2.99 -1.23 3.16
CA GLU A 41 -2.82 -2.34 4.12
C GLU A 41 -1.41 -2.95 4.04
N ARG A 42 -0.90 -3.19 2.83
CA ARG A 42 0.47 -3.70 2.64
C ARG A 42 1.52 -2.73 3.16
N ALA A 43 1.36 -1.42 2.95
CA ALA A 43 2.29 -0.42 3.46
C ALA A 43 2.26 -0.35 4.99
N VAL A 44 1.07 -0.39 5.62
CA VAL A 44 0.95 -0.42 7.09
C VAL A 44 1.66 -1.65 7.67
N GLN A 45 1.50 -2.82 7.05
CA GLN A 45 2.22 -4.03 7.46
C GLN A 45 3.74 -3.91 7.29
N ALA A 46 4.20 -3.30 6.19
CA ALA A 46 5.61 -3.08 5.95
C ALA A 46 6.24 -2.11 6.98
N LEU A 47 5.54 -1.01 7.28
CA LEU A 47 5.95 -0.04 8.29
C LEU A 47 5.99 -0.69 9.68
N TRP A 48 4.99 -1.49 10.02
CA TRP A 48 4.95 -2.23 11.28
C TRP A 48 6.09 -3.25 11.38
N ALA A 49 6.36 -4.01 10.33
CA ALA A 49 7.46 -4.99 10.31
C ALA A 49 8.83 -4.32 10.46
N TYR A 50 9.00 -3.09 9.96
CA TYR A 50 10.18 -2.28 10.23
C TYR A 50 10.21 -1.78 11.69
N HIS A 51 9.07 -1.30 12.20
CA HIS A 51 8.91 -0.81 13.57
C HIS A 51 9.23 -1.88 14.64
N GLU A 52 8.93 -3.14 14.35
CA GLU A 52 9.27 -4.27 15.24
C GLU A 52 10.76 -4.60 15.28
N ARG A 53 11.57 -4.06 14.35
CA ARG A 53 13.02 -4.25 14.36
C ARG A 53 13.67 -3.40 15.46
N PRO A 54 14.79 -3.85 16.04
CA PRO A 54 15.60 -3.00 16.91
C PRO A 54 16.04 -1.73 16.16
N SER A 55 15.97 -0.58 16.83
CA SER A 55 16.57 0.64 16.32
C SER A 55 18.11 0.55 16.28
N PRO A 56 18.81 1.47 15.61
CA PRO A 56 20.27 1.50 15.61
C PRO A 56 20.90 1.62 17.01
N THR A 57 20.15 2.12 18.00
CA THR A 57 20.58 2.20 19.40
C THR A 57 20.28 0.92 20.20
N GLY A 58 19.68 -0.09 19.55
CA GLY A 58 19.30 -1.37 20.16
C GLY A 58 17.95 -1.37 20.88
N LEU A 59 17.33 -0.20 21.06
CA LEU A 59 15.99 -0.08 21.67
C LEU A 59 14.90 -0.41 20.64
N ALA A 60 13.84 -1.11 21.06
CA ALA A 60 12.69 -1.35 20.20
C ALA A 60 11.92 -0.04 19.99
N TRP A 61 11.44 0.23 18.78
CA TRP A 61 10.69 1.46 18.50
C TRP A 61 9.44 1.60 19.36
N GLY A 62 8.74 0.50 19.65
CA GLY A 62 7.59 0.47 20.56
C GLY A 62 7.89 0.81 22.02
N GLU A 63 9.16 0.80 22.44
CA GLU A 63 9.58 1.32 23.74
C GLU A 63 9.83 2.83 23.72
N ILE A 64 10.15 3.38 22.55
CA ILE A 64 10.43 4.80 22.35
C ILE A 64 9.13 5.59 22.19
N ASP A 65 8.20 5.10 21.36
CA ASP A 65 6.96 5.80 21.04
C ASP A 65 5.72 5.29 21.81
N GLY A 66 5.87 4.19 22.55
CA GLY A 66 4.79 3.56 23.31
C GLY A 66 3.83 2.72 22.47
N CYS A 67 4.07 2.57 21.18
CA CYS A 67 3.21 1.84 20.26
C CYS A 67 3.65 0.38 20.11
N ARG A 68 2.90 -0.53 20.75
CA ARG A 68 3.29 -1.95 20.91
C ARG A 68 2.45 -2.95 20.14
N THR A 69 1.38 -2.51 19.48
CA THR A 69 0.52 -3.39 18.68
C THR A 69 0.29 -2.78 17.30
N LEU A 70 0.09 -3.65 16.31
CA LEU A 70 -0.26 -3.24 14.96
C LEU A 70 -1.53 -2.36 14.94
N ASP A 71 -2.54 -2.68 15.74
CA ASP A 71 -3.79 -1.92 15.80
C ASP A 71 -3.58 -0.51 16.39
N ALA A 72 -2.75 -0.39 17.43
CA ALA A 72 -2.36 0.91 17.96
C ALA A 72 -1.59 1.70 16.89
N TYR A 73 -0.62 1.06 16.23
CA TYR A 73 0.20 1.70 15.20
C TYR A 73 -0.65 2.19 14.02
N ARG A 74 -1.59 1.37 13.57
CA ARG A 74 -2.58 1.75 12.56
C ARG A 74 -3.40 2.96 13.02
N SER A 75 -3.88 2.96 14.26
CA SER A 75 -4.62 4.08 14.83
C SER A 75 -3.77 5.37 14.87
N GLU A 76 -2.47 5.28 15.16
CA GLU A 76 -1.55 6.42 15.08
C GLU A 76 -1.44 6.97 13.65
N LEU A 77 -1.29 6.07 12.66
CA LEU A 77 -1.20 6.42 11.24
C LEU A 77 -2.51 7.00 10.67
N GLU A 78 -3.66 6.62 11.23
CA GLU A 78 -4.97 7.10 10.81
C GLU A 78 -5.42 8.38 11.54
N ARG A 79 -4.76 8.74 12.65
CA ARG A 79 -5.15 9.87 13.50
C ARG A 79 -5.26 11.19 12.75
N ALA A 80 -4.36 11.44 11.81
CA ALA A 80 -4.37 12.67 11.01
C ALA A 80 -4.20 12.36 9.52
N PRO A 81 -4.91 13.09 8.65
CA PRO A 81 -4.70 13.01 7.21
C PRO A 81 -3.22 13.27 6.88
N GLY A 82 -2.58 12.31 6.21
CA GLY A 82 -1.20 12.42 5.75
C GLY A 82 -0.16 11.71 6.63
N ASN A 83 -0.49 11.26 7.84
CA ASN A 83 0.44 10.54 8.71
C ASN A 83 1.03 9.30 8.03
N LEU A 84 0.19 8.48 7.39
CA LEU A 84 0.64 7.34 6.60
C LEU A 84 1.65 7.74 5.51
N LEU A 85 1.33 8.80 4.75
CA LEU A 85 2.20 9.25 3.66
C LEU A 85 3.52 9.81 4.19
N GLN A 86 3.48 10.55 5.29
CA GLN A 86 4.68 11.04 5.97
C GLN A 86 5.56 9.88 6.46
N ALA A 87 4.96 8.87 7.10
CA ALA A 87 5.68 7.67 7.53
C ALA A 87 6.31 6.93 6.33
N CYS A 88 5.59 6.82 5.21
CA CYS A 88 6.13 6.24 3.98
C CYS A 88 7.32 7.05 3.43
N ARG A 89 7.18 8.38 3.36
CA ARG A 89 8.21 9.28 2.81
C ARG A 89 9.45 9.41 3.67
N ALA A 90 9.39 9.03 4.96
CA ALA A 90 10.55 8.98 5.85
C ALA A 90 11.66 8.03 5.35
N PHE A 91 11.31 7.09 4.46
CA PHE A 91 12.23 6.14 3.84
C PHE A 91 12.85 6.65 2.54
N LEU A 92 12.49 7.83 2.04
CA LEU A 92 13.15 8.40 0.85
C LEU A 92 14.53 8.96 1.20
N PRO A 93 15.50 8.94 0.25
CA PRO A 93 15.34 8.56 -1.15
C PRO A 93 15.57 7.06 -1.47
N ASP A 94 16.10 6.27 -0.55
CA ASP A 94 16.72 4.96 -0.84
C ASP A 94 16.01 3.75 -0.22
N PHE A 95 14.97 3.98 0.59
CA PHE A 95 14.25 2.96 1.34
C PHE A 95 15.14 2.17 2.32
N SER A 96 16.16 2.83 2.85
CA SER A 96 17.13 2.24 3.78
C SER A 96 16.46 1.52 4.96
N GLY A 97 16.88 0.28 5.18
CA GLY A 97 16.41 -0.57 6.28
C GLY A 97 15.15 -1.37 5.99
N LEU A 98 14.49 -1.17 4.84
CA LEU A 98 13.38 -2.01 4.37
C LEU A 98 13.88 -3.19 3.53
N THR A 99 13.13 -4.29 3.54
CA THR A 99 13.30 -5.35 2.53
C THR A 99 12.77 -4.87 1.17
N PRO A 100 13.14 -5.52 0.04
CA PRO A 100 12.63 -5.13 -1.27
C PRO A 100 11.10 -5.15 -1.38
N ASP A 101 10.45 -6.09 -0.70
CA ASP A 101 8.99 -6.20 -0.69
C ASP A 101 8.32 -5.10 0.13
N GLU A 102 8.91 -4.74 1.27
CA GLU A 102 8.47 -3.61 2.10
C GLU A 102 8.64 -2.28 1.37
N ALA A 103 9.82 -2.06 0.79
CA ALA A 103 10.11 -0.86 -0.01
C ALA A 103 9.10 -0.71 -1.15
N ARG A 104 8.76 -1.81 -1.84
CA ARG A 104 7.74 -1.82 -2.88
C ARG A 104 6.35 -1.45 -2.34
N ALA A 105 5.95 -1.98 -1.19
CA ALA A 105 4.66 -1.65 -0.58
C ALA A 105 4.55 -0.17 -0.20
N VAL A 106 5.62 0.38 0.40
CA VAL A 106 5.70 1.80 0.77
C VAL A 106 5.73 2.70 -0.48
N ALA A 107 6.53 2.37 -1.48
CA ALA A 107 6.63 3.12 -2.73
C ALA A 107 5.30 3.18 -3.50
N GLU A 108 4.51 2.10 -3.47
CA GLU A 108 3.18 2.05 -4.12
C GLU A 108 2.23 3.09 -3.52
N VAL A 109 2.23 3.29 -2.20
CA VAL A 109 1.42 4.32 -1.54
C VAL A 109 1.89 5.74 -1.86
N ILE A 110 3.20 5.96 -1.92
CA ILE A 110 3.78 7.26 -2.35
C ILE A 110 3.32 7.58 -3.77
N ALA A 111 3.48 6.64 -4.70
CA ALA A 111 3.07 6.80 -6.09
C ALA A 111 1.56 7.06 -6.25
N LEU A 112 0.72 6.34 -5.49
CA LEU A 112 -0.72 6.58 -5.47
C LEU A 112 -1.04 8.01 -4.98
N ALA A 113 -0.41 8.46 -3.90
CA ALA A 113 -0.63 9.80 -3.37
C ALA A 113 -0.20 10.90 -4.35
N ASP A 114 0.95 10.72 -5.01
CA ASP A 114 1.49 11.67 -5.98
C ASP A 114 0.60 11.79 -7.22
N VAL A 115 0.12 10.65 -7.77
CA VAL A 115 -0.79 10.62 -8.92
C VAL A 115 -2.13 11.27 -8.58
N LEU A 116 -2.69 10.97 -7.41
CA LEU A 116 -3.99 11.48 -7.00
C LEU A 116 -3.92 12.95 -6.54
N ARG A 117 -2.72 13.53 -6.41
CA ARG A 117 -2.48 14.87 -5.85
C ARG A 117 -3.23 15.09 -4.52
N LEU A 118 -3.43 14.01 -3.74
CA LEU A 118 -4.15 14.05 -2.47
C LEU A 118 -3.35 14.74 -1.36
N ALA A 119 -2.09 15.07 -1.64
CA ALA A 119 -1.26 15.95 -0.83
C ALA A 119 -0.73 17.10 -1.71
N PRO A 120 -0.56 18.32 -1.15
CA PRO A 120 0.10 19.41 -1.87
C PRO A 120 1.53 18.99 -2.27
N PRO A 121 2.01 19.41 -3.45
CA PRO A 121 3.36 19.08 -3.91
C PRO A 121 4.40 19.58 -2.91
N THR A 122 5.32 18.70 -2.51
CA THR A 122 6.49 19.08 -1.71
C THR A 122 7.32 20.07 -2.52
N ARG A 123 7.28 21.37 -2.18
CA ARG A 123 8.19 22.35 -2.75
C ARG A 123 9.54 22.18 -2.07
N PHE A 124 10.55 21.76 -2.82
CA PHE A 124 11.93 22.04 -2.45
C PHE A 124 12.16 23.52 -2.77
N GLU A 125 12.32 24.34 -1.73
CA GLU A 125 12.95 25.64 -1.93
C GLU A 125 14.43 25.33 -2.19
N GLU A 126 14.81 25.37 -3.47
CA GLU A 126 16.21 25.63 -3.80
C GLU A 126 16.52 26.98 -3.16
N ALA A 127 17.40 26.97 -2.15
CA ALA A 127 17.90 28.18 -1.55
C ALA A 127 18.51 29.01 -2.69
N GLU A 128 17.80 30.06 -3.09
CA GLU A 128 18.27 31.02 -4.07
C GLU A 128 19.52 31.67 -3.47
N ALA A 129 20.68 31.30 -4.02
CA ALA A 129 21.95 31.86 -3.64
C ALA A 129 22.01 33.31 -4.14
N ALA A 130 21.94 34.23 -3.16
CA ALA A 130 22.43 35.62 -3.13
C ALA A 130 22.07 36.56 -4.30
#